data_AF-A0A852SZH2-F1
#
_entry.id   AF-A0A852SZH2-F1
#
_cell.length_a   1.000
_cell.length_b   1.000
_cell.length_c   1.000
_cell.angle_alpha   90.00
_cell.angle_beta   90.00
_cell.angle_gamma   90.00
#
_symmetry.space_group_name_H-M   'P 1'
#
loop_
_entity.id
_entity.type
_entity.pdbx_description
1 polymer ?
#
loop_
_entity_poly.entity_id
_entity_poly.type
_entity_poly.pdbx_seq_one_letter_code
_entity_poly.pdbx_strand_id
1 'polypeptide(L)'
;MTQSHSAAIDELWALPQRSWGQIALLSCLERLRSGGPTSTEEVTVVDAWAFDDGFCVVYGSPWGPTVGLRVTADGEQYDGAYTDDPTAEEFGTDIADFSIGEPLGRFADQLVFDAGGVGWWGDQPFPRGQR
;
A
#
# COMPACT_ATOMS: atom_id res chain seq x y z
N MET A 1 0.44 10.19 11.91
CA MET A 1 0.23 8.74 12.10
C MET A 1 -1.13 8.52 12.75
N THR A 2 -1.99 7.67 12.16
CA THR A 2 -3.35 7.38 12.64
C THR A 2 -3.37 6.19 13.58
N GLN A 3 -4.49 6.00 14.32
CA GLN A 3 -4.69 4.81 15.15
C GLN A 3 -4.72 3.54 14.30
N SER A 4 -5.37 3.57 13.12
CA SER A 4 -5.44 2.44 12.19
C SER A 4 -4.05 2.01 11.71
N HIS A 5 -3.17 2.97 11.38
CA HIS A 5 -1.81 2.68 10.94
C HIS A 5 -1.00 1.96 12.02
N SER A 6 -1.01 2.47 13.26
CA SER A 6 -0.31 1.82 14.37
C SER A 6 -0.87 0.43 14.66
N ALA A 7 -2.20 0.28 14.67
CA ALA A 7 -2.85 -0.99 14.94
C ALA A 7 -2.48 -2.06 13.90
N ALA A 8 -2.45 -1.71 12.61
CA ALA A 8 -2.04 -2.64 11.55
C ALA A 8 -0.58 -3.10 11.71
N ILE A 9 0.33 -2.20 12.09
CA ILE A 9 1.73 -2.54 12.36
C ILE A 9 1.83 -3.48 13.57
N ASP A 10 1.13 -3.18 14.65
CA ASP A 10 1.16 -3.99 15.88
C ASP A 10 0.58 -5.40 15.64
N GLU A 11 -0.52 -5.51 14.90
CA GLU A 11 -1.13 -6.78 14.51
C GLU A 11 -0.16 -7.64 13.68
N LEU A 12 0.50 -7.05 12.69
CA LEU A 12 1.51 -7.74 11.90
C LEU A 12 2.70 -8.15 12.77
N TRP A 13 3.19 -7.30 13.67
CA TRP A 13 4.28 -7.62 14.60
C TRP A 13 3.94 -8.77 15.55
N ALA A 14 2.68 -8.94 15.91
CA ALA A 14 2.22 -10.01 16.79
C ALA A 14 2.18 -11.41 16.13
N LEU A 15 2.26 -11.49 14.80
CA LEU A 15 2.23 -12.77 14.08
C LEU A 15 3.52 -13.59 14.31
N PRO A 16 3.42 -14.89 14.67
CA PRO A 16 4.58 -15.73 14.92
C PRO A 16 5.36 -16.09 13.64
N GLN A 17 4.66 -16.13 12.51
CA GLN A 17 5.21 -16.23 11.16
C GLN A 17 4.38 -15.35 10.23
N ARG A 18 5.01 -14.84 9.17
CA ARG A 18 4.39 -13.95 8.19
C ARG A 18 4.47 -14.55 6.80
N SER A 19 3.39 -14.45 6.03
CA SER A 19 3.41 -14.67 4.57
C SER A 19 4.25 -13.60 3.88
N TRP A 20 4.56 -13.82 2.60
CA TRP A 20 5.25 -12.82 1.78
C TRP A 20 4.50 -11.49 1.77
N GLY A 21 3.18 -11.51 1.52
CA GLY A 21 2.37 -10.29 1.51
C GLY A 21 2.32 -9.58 2.88
N GLN A 22 2.36 -10.33 3.99
CA GLN A 22 2.41 -9.75 5.34
C GLN A 22 3.76 -9.09 5.65
N ILE A 23 4.87 -9.66 5.16
CA ILE A 23 6.20 -9.04 5.28
C ILE A 23 6.26 -7.75 4.46
N ALA A 24 5.79 -7.80 3.21
CA ALA A 24 5.77 -6.64 2.34
C ALA A 24 4.88 -5.51 2.89
N LEU A 25 3.68 -5.84 3.37
CA LEU A 25 2.81 -4.85 4.00
C LEU A 25 3.45 -4.23 5.25
N LEU A 26 4.07 -5.04 6.12
CA LEU A 26 4.72 -4.54 7.32
C LEU A 26 5.82 -3.53 6.96
N SER A 27 6.69 -3.88 6.01
CA SER A 27 7.76 -3.00 5.54
C SER A 27 7.22 -1.70 4.96
N CYS A 28 6.15 -1.78 4.14
CA CYS A 28 5.46 -0.61 3.60
C CYS A 28 4.93 0.31 4.70
N LEU A 29 4.21 -0.23 5.69
CA LEU A 29 3.64 0.55 6.78
C LEU A 29 4.73 1.15 7.69
N GLU A 30 5.81 0.43 7.95
CA GLU A 30 6.94 0.95 8.74
C GLU A 30 7.66 2.09 7.99
N ARG A 31 7.80 1.98 6.67
CA ARG A 31 8.38 3.03 5.84
C ARG A 31 7.53 4.30 5.84
N LEU A 32 6.21 4.16 5.64
CA LEU A 32 5.27 5.29 5.76
C LEU A 32 5.29 5.93 7.15
N ARG A 33 5.58 5.16 8.21
CA ARG A 33 5.75 5.68 9.56
C ARG A 33 7.08 6.44 9.74
N SER A 34 8.17 5.90 9.21
CA SER A 34 9.51 6.51 9.36
C SER A 34 9.72 7.75 8.50
N GLY A 35 8.89 7.92 7.48
CA GLY A 35 9.13 8.84 6.38
C GLY A 35 10.12 8.27 5.36
N GLY A 36 10.26 8.98 4.24
CA GLY A 36 11.10 8.60 3.12
C GLY A 36 11.62 9.83 2.34
N PRO A 37 12.24 9.63 1.16
CA PRO A 37 12.67 10.71 0.29
C PRO A 37 11.49 11.47 -0.34
N THR A 38 10.29 10.89 -0.31
CA THR A 38 9.05 11.43 -0.87
C THR A 38 8.13 11.94 0.23
N SER A 39 7.01 12.58 -0.15
CA SER A 39 6.00 13.19 0.72
C SER A 39 5.16 12.20 1.54
N THR A 40 5.75 11.05 1.92
CA THR A 40 5.15 10.00 2.76
C THR A 40 4.53 10.53 4.06
N GLU A 41 5.08 11.62 4.63
CA GLU A 41 4.57 12.29 5.83
C GLU A 41 3.23 13.00 5.63
N GLU A 42 2.87 13.32 4.38
CA GLU A 42 1.59 13.94 4.02
C GLU A 42 0.50 12.90 3.79
N VAL A 43 0.86 11.61 3.76
CA VAL A 43 -0.06 10.49 3.56
C VAL A 43 -0.64 10.00 4.89
N THR A 44 -1.92 9.65 4.86
CA THR A 44 -2.65 9.11 6.00
C THR A 44 -3.17 7.71 5.66
N VAL A 45 -2.62 6.66 6.30
CA VAL A 45 -3.16 5.29 6.17
C VAL A 45 -4.50 5.20 6.90
N VAL A 46 -5.51 4.74 6.18
CA VAL A 46 -6.90 4.57 6.63
C VAL A 46 -7.16 3.12 7.03
N ASP A 47 -6.77 2.18 6.16
CA ASP A 47 -6.91 0.74 6.34
C ASP A 47 -5.83 0.00 5.55
N ALA A 48 -5.47 -1.21 5.97
CA ALA A 48 -4.50 -2.03 5.27
C ALA A 48 -4.63 -3.51 5.63
N TRP A 49 -4.42 -4.39 4.66
CA TRP A 49 -4.43 -5.83 4.90
C TRP A 49 -3.59 -6.56 3.86
N ALA A 50 -3.04 -7.69 4.27
CA ALA A 50 -2.28 -8.58 3.40
C ALA A 50 -3.11 -9.79 2.96
N PHE A 51 -2.67 -10.39 1.88
CA PHE A 51 -3.01 -11.75 1.43
C PHE A 51 -1.70 -12.50 1.15
N ASP A 52 -1.75 -13.71 0.59
CA ASP A 52 -0.57 -14.58 0.53
C ASP A 52 0.60 -13.96 -0.25
N ASP A 53 0.32 -13.40 -1.42
CA ASP A 53 1.27 -12.89 -2.41
C ASP A 53 1.17 -11.37 -2.65
N GLY A 54 0.58 -10.63 -1.71
CA GLY A 54 0.43 -9.19 -1.86
C GLY A 54 -0.37 -8.53 -0.75
N PHE A 55 -0.74 -7.27 -0.96
CA PHE A 55 -1.45 -6.49 0.04
C PHE A 55 -2.26 -5.34 -0.56
N CYS A 56 -3.12 -4.77 0.27
CA CYS A 56 -3.84 -3.53 -0.01
C CYS A 56 -3.51 -2.47 1.04
N VAL A 57 -3.47 -1.20 0.61
CA VAL A 57 -3.44 -0.02 1.49
C VAL A 57 -4.48 0.97 1.02
N VAL A 58 -5.38 1.37 1.91
CA VAL A 58 -6.28 2.51 1.72
C VAL A 58 -5.67 3.72 2.39
N TYR A 59 -5.49 4.80 1.64
CA TYR A 59 -4.81 6.00 2.12
C TYR A 59 -5.44 7.27 1.59
N GLY A 60 -5.35 8.33 2.40
CA GLY A 60 -5.60 9.70 1.99
C GLY A 60 -4.29 10.43 1.74
N SER A 61 -4.30 11.38 0.80
CA SER A 61 -3.17 12.28 0.51
C SER A 61 -3.70 13.68 0.19
N PRO A 62 -2.88 14.74 0.25
CA PRO A 62 -3.34 16.10 -0.03
C PRO A 62 -3.63 16.36 -1.51
N TRP A 63 -3.30 15.42 -2.40
CA TRP A 63 -3.38 15.61 -3.85
C TRP A 63 -4.65 15.04 -4.50
N GLY A 64 -5.53 14.38 -3.74
CA GLY A 64 -6.65 13.67 -4.34
C GLY A 64 -7.65 13.07 -3.33
N PRO A 65 -8.56 12.23 -3.84
CA PRO A 65 -9.51 11.51 -2.98
C PRO A 65 -8.81 10.44 -2.14
N THR A 66 -9.54 9.83 -1.21
CA THR A 66 -9.10 8.57 -0.60
C THR A 66 -9.02 7.49 -1.67
N VAL A 67 -7.88 6.81 -1.72
CA VAL A 67 -7.58 5.78 -2.72
C VAL A 67 -7.16 4.49 -2.07
N GLY A 68 -7.37 3.39 -2.81
CA GLY A 68 -6.92 2.06 -2.44
C GLY A 68 -5.89 1.58 -3.44
N LEU A 69 -4.70 1.22 -2.97
CA LEU A 69 -3.71 0.51 -3.76
C LEU A 69 -3.84 -0.98 -3.47
N ARG A 70 -3.89 -1.82 -4.50
CA ARG A 70 -3.67 -3.26 -4.41
C ARG A 70 -2.40 -3.62 -5.19
N VAL A 71 -1.54 -4.44 -4.60
CA VAL A 71 -0.32 -4.94 -5.26
C VAL A 71 -0.12 -6.43 -5.06
N THR A 72 0.48 -7.11 -6.04
CA THR A 72 0.87 -8.52 -5.99
C THR A 72 2.35 -8.72 -6.34
N ALA A 73 2.93 -9.85 -5.94
CA ALA A 73 4.32 -10.24 -6.22
C ALA A 73 4.59 -10.60 -7.70
N ASP A 74 3.58 -10.54 -8.55
CA ASP A 74 3.61 -10.84 -9.99
C ASP A 74 2.88 -9.77 -10.82
N GLY A 75 2.58 -8.63 -10.19
CA GLY A 75 1.80 -7.53 -10.77
C GLY A 75 2.65 -6.50 -11.50
N GLU A 76 1.98 -5.53 -12.14
CA GLU A 76 2.66 -4.44 -12.87
C GLU A 76 3.57 -3.62 -11.94
N GLN A 77 3.20 -3.55 -10.66
CA GLN A 77 3.89 -2.77 -9.65
C GLN A 77 5.15 -3.49 -9.18
N TYR A 78 5.14 -4.83 -9.20
CA TYR A 78 6.31 -5.65 -8.93
C TYR A 78 7.29 -5.61 -10.09
N ASP A 79 6.79 -5.78 -11.32
CA ASP A 79 7.61 -5.67 -12.54
C ASP A 79 8.24 -4.28 -12.71
N GLY A 80 7.56 -3.24 -12.20
CA GLY A 80 8.01 -1.85 -12.20
C GLY A 80 8.75 -1.43 -10.92
N ALA A 81 9.07 -2.35 -10.01
CA ALA A 81 9.79 -2.03 -8.78
C ALA A 81 11.19 -1.47 -9.09
N TYR A 82 11.74 -0.69 -8.16
CA TYR A 82 13.06 -0.08 -8.36
C TYR A 82 14.19 -1.13 -8.27
N THR A 83 13.96 -2.17 -7.49
CA THR A 83 14.88 -3.29 -7.30
C THR A 83 14.48 -4.46 -8.21
N ASP A 84 15.44 -5.08 -8.90
CA ASP A 84 15.20 -6.31 -9.68
C ASP A 84 14.98 -7.51 -8.73
N ASP A 85 13.94 -8.32 -8.96
CA ASP A 85 13.54 -9.47 -8.13
C ASP A 85 13.52 -9.16 -6.62
N PRO A 86 12.75 -8.15 -6.17
CA PRO A 86 12.83 -7.67 -4.81
C PRO A 86 12.35 -8.72 -3.81
N THR A 87 12.99 -8.74 -2.64
CA THR A 87 12.43 -9.37 -1.45
C THR A 87 11.10 -8.72 -1.05
N ALA A 88 10.31 -9.38 -0.19
CA ALA A 88 9.07 -8.80 0.30
C ALA A 88 9.32 -7.44 0.99
N GLU A 89 10.38 -7.33 1.78
CA GLU A 89 10.75 -6.12 2.51
C GLU A 89 11.13 -4.96 1.57
N GLU A 90 11.92 -5.24 0.53
CA GLU A 90 12.32 -4.26 -0.48
C GLU A 90 11.10 -3.80 -1.27
N PHE A 91 10.27 -4.73 -1.75
CA PHE A 91 9.05 -4.40 -2.46
C PHE A 91 8.11 -3.52 -1.64
N GLY A 92 7.90 -3.86 -0.37
CA GLY A 92 7.10 -3.03 0.54
C GLY A 92 7.64 -1.61 0.70
N THR A 93 8.95 -1.46 0.78
CA THR A 93 9.61 -0.15 0.86
C THR A 93 9.44 0.66 -0.42
N ASP A 94 9.64 0.02 -1.58
CA ASP A 94 9.47 0.66 -2.89
C ASP A 94 8.02 1.12 -3.11
N ILE A 95 7.04 0.32 -2.71
CA ILE A 95 5.63 0.71 -2.76
C ILE A 95 5.34 1.93 -1.88
N ALA A 96 5.87 1.97 -0.65
CA ALA A 96 5.70 3.13 0.22
C ALA A 96 6.28 4.41 -0.40
N ASP A 97 7.49 4.34 -0.93
CA ASP A 97 8.20 5.52 -1.42
C ASP A 97 7.64 6.00 -2.78
N PHE A 98 7.45 5.10 -3.74
CA PHE A 98 7.18 5.45 -5.14
C PHE A 98 5.74 5.27 -5.60
N SER A 99 4.95 4.45 -4.90
CA SER A 99 3.52 4.27 -5.24
C SER A 99 2.61 5.10 -4.34
N ILE A 100 2.90 5.15 -3.04
CA ILE A 100 2.05 5.82 -2.05
C ILE A 100 2.53 7.24 -1.73
N GLY A 101 3.84 7.41 -1.56
CA GLY A 101 4.48 8.69 -1.19
C GLY A 101 4.50 9.75 -2.29
N GLU A 102 4.02 9.43 -3.49
CA GLU A 102 3.99 10.33 -4.65
C GLU A 102 2.56 10.64 -5.12
N PRO A 103 2.33 11.76 -5.82
CA PRO A 103 1.07 12.02 -6.50
C PRO A 103 0.72 10.91 -7.52
N LEU A 104 -0.55 10.54 -7.61
CA LEU A 104 -1.06 9.44 -8.46
C LEU A 104 -0.70 9.54 -9.96
N GLY A 105 -0.34 10.74 -10.44
CA GLY A 105 0.01 10.97 -11.83
C GLY A 105 -1.04 10.43 -12.81
N ARG A 106 -0.62 9.57 -13.73
CA ARG A 106 -1.50 8.98 -14.76
C ARG A 106 -2.65 8.13 -14.19
N PHE A 107 -2.52 7.63 -12.96
CA PHE A 107 -3.53 6.75 -12.35
C PHE A 107 -4.73 7.54 -11.81
N ALA A 108 -4.61 8.85 -11.62
CA ALA A 108 -5.71 9.69 -11.12
C ALA A 108 -6.96 9.62 -12.02
N ASP A 109 -6.77 9.55 -13.34
CA ASP A 109 -7.86 9.44 -14.32
C ASP A 109 -8.33 7.99 -14.56
N GLN A 110 -7.69 7.00 -13.91
CA GLN A 110 -7.92 5.56 -14.14
C GLN A 110 -8.47 4.84 -12.89
N LEU A 111 -8.78 5.58 -11.84
CA LEU A 111 -9.30 5.02 -10.60
C LEU A 111 -10.61 4.27 -10.82
N VAL A 112 -10.70 3.07 -10.25
CA VAL A 112 -11.93 2.27 -10.22
C VAL A 112 -12.58 2.46 -8.85
N PHE A 113 -13.64 3.26 -8.80
CA PHE A 113 -14.31 3.55 -7.53
C PHE A 113 -15.18 2.40 -7.05
N ASP A 114 -15.05 2.05 -5.77
CA ASP A 114 -15.98 1.13 -5.10
C ASP A 114 -17.24 1.85 -4.58
N ALA A 115 -18.17 1.10 -3.99
CA ALA A 115 -19.41 1.64 -3.45
C ALA A 115 -19.21 2.58 -2.24
N GLY A 116 -18.06 2.52 -1.57
CA GLY A 116 -17.68 3.40 -0.48
C GLY A 116 -16.98 4.69 -0.95
N GLY A 117 -16.76 4.85 -2.26
CA GLY A 117 -16.08 6.00 -2.84
C GLY A 117 -14.56 5.94 -2.79
N VAL A 118 -13.96 4.79 -2.44
CA VAL A 118 -12.52 4.60 -2.52
C VAL A 118 -12.14 4.36 -3.98
N GLY A 119 -11.24 5.18 -4.52
CA GLY A 119 -10.71 5.01 -5.88
C GLY A 119 -9.57 3.99 -5.92
N TRP A 120 -9.81 2.81 -6.49
CA TRP A 120 -8.83 1.73 -6.54
C TRP A 120 -7.90 1.80 -7.76
N TRP A 121 -6.63 1.47 -7.53
CA TRP A 121 -5.59 1.34 -8.55
C TRP A 121 -4.58 0.25 -8.20
N GLY A 122 -3.68 -0.06 -9.14
CA GLY A 122 -2.72 -1.16 -9.04
C GLY A 122 -3.24 -2.44 -9.66
N ASP A 123 -2.92 -3.56 -9.05
CA ASP A 123 -3.17 -4.89 -9.61
C ASP A 123 -4.62 -5.33 -9.40
N GLN A 124 -5.28 -5.74 -10.49
CA GLN A 124 -6.62 -6.33 -10.44
C GLN A 124 -6.58 -7.78 -9.90
N PRO A 125 -7.66 -8.29 -9.29
CA PRO A 125 -8.97 -7.65 -9.09
C PRO A 125 -9.02 -6.73 -7.87
N PHE A 126 -9.70 -5.59 -8.01
CA PHE A 126 -9.89 -4.67 -6.89
C PHE A 126 -10.95 -5.15 -5.89
N PRO A 127 -10.76 -4.86 -4.59
CA PRO A 127 -11.78 -5.09 -3.57
C PRO A 127 -13.11 -4.44 -3.95
N ARG A 128 -14.23 -5.19 -3.82
CA ARG A 128 -15.55 -4.74 -4.29
C ARG A 128 -16.44 -4.11 -3.20
N GLY A 129 -15.87 -3.62 -2.10
CA GLY A 129 -16.59 -2.92 -1.04
C GLY A 129 -15.84 -2.89 0.29
N GLN A 130 -16.23 -1.97 1.17
CA GLN A 130 -15.66 -1.78 2.50
C GLN A 130 -15.74 -3.07 3.33
N ARG A 131 -14.60 -3.44 3.89
CA ARG A 131 -14.50 -4.52 4.87
C ARG A 131 -14.91 -4.01 6.25
#